data_AF-A0AA35RDS1-F1
#
_entry.id   AF-A0AA35RDS1-F1
#
_cell.length_a   1.000
_cell.length_b   1.000
_cell.length_c   1.000
_cell.angle_alpha   90.00
_cell.angle_beta   90.00
_cell.angle_gamma   90.00
#
_symmetry.space_group_name_H-M   'P 1'
#
loop_
_entity.id
_entity.type
_entity.pdbx_description
1 polymer ?
#
loop_
_entity_poly.entity_id
_entity_poly.type
_entity_poly.pdbx_seq_one_letter_code
_entity_poly.pdbx_strand_id
1 'polypeptide(L)'
;MQTTPADSTSIYQLKWVEWKGGFVPVITQNENGPCPLLALCNVLLLTDRMKLVAGETVVTSTALMDLLGTAIIENMPQDLSEGERANYEQNIQDAMASFPKLQTGLDVNVRFDSVKGFEFTSEIVIFDLLNVPLYHGWLPDPQEKEMHSLVHTCSYNQLVEMVISGQSEGDPNILQRALTVSNMFSILQQSS
;
A
#
# COMPACT_ATOMS: atom_id res chain seq x y z
N MET A 1 -1.14 -2.85 -37.90
CA MET A 1 -0.23 -3.81 -37.23
C MET A 1 -0.79 -4.05 -35.85
N GLN A 2 -1.31 -5.24 -35.58
CA GLN A 2 -1.71 -5.66 -34.23
C GLN A 2 -0.44 -5.90 -33.41
N THR A 3 -0.27 -5.16 -32.33
CA THR A 3 0.73 -5.48 -31.30
C THR A 3 0.09 -6.46 -30.33
N THR A 4 0.55 -7.70 -30.35
CA THR A 4 0.29 -8.70 -29.30
C THR A 4 0.74 -8.10 -27.96
N PRO A 5 -0.04 -8.14 -26.87
CA PRO A 5 0.50 -7.81 -25.57
C PRO A 5 1.45 -8.95 -25.20
N ALA A 6 2.75 -8.66 -25.13
CA ALA A 6 3.67 -9.57 -24.48
C ALA A 6 3.30 -9.58 -23.00
N ASP A 7 2.74 -10.68 -22.51
CA ASP A 7 2.69 -11.00 -21.08
C ASP A 7 4.15 -11.04 -20.58
N SER A 8 4.66 -9.89 -20.15
CA SER A 8 6.01 -9.79 -19.60
C SER A 8 5.97 -10.24 -18.13
N THR A 9 5.93 -11.55 -17.91
CA THR A 9 6.13 -12.14 -16.59
C THR A 9 7.47 -11.66 -16.04
N SER A 10 7.43 -10.80 -15.02
CA SER A 10 8.63 -10.27 -14.38
C SER A 10 9.26 -11.34 -13.49
N ILE A 11 10.59 -11.33 -13.38
CA ILE A 11 11.36 -12.27 -12.57
C ILE A 11 12.07 -11.49 -11.46
N TYR A 12 11.98 -11.99 -10.23
CA TYR A 12 12.62 -11.41 -9.05
C TYR A 12 13.65 -12.37 -8.48
N GLN A 13 14.79 -11.84 -8.04
CA GLN A 13 15.83 -12.62 -7.36
C GLN A 13 15.44 -12.90 -5.90
N LEU A 14 15.82 -14.07 -5.41
CA LEU A 14 15.63 -14.50 -4.03
C LEU A 14 16.95 -14.42 -3.27
N LYS A 15 16.90 -13.82 -2.09
CA LYS A 15 18.00 -13.83 -1.12
C LYS A 15 17.59 -14.67 0.08
N TRP A 16 18.25 -15.81 0.28
CA TRP A 16 18.07 -16.63 1.47
C TRP A 16 18.77 -15.99 2.66
N VAL A 17 18.04 -15.77 3.75
CA VAL A 17 18.54 -15.17 4.98
C VAL A 17 18.22 -16.06 6.18
N GLU A 18 19.08 -16.02 7.20
CA GLU A 18 18.78 -16.65 8.48
C GLU A 18 17.75 -15.80 9.23
N TRP A 19 16.62 -16.41 9.56
CA TRP A 19 15.50 -15.78 10.26
C TRP A 19 14.88 -16.76 11.25
N LYS A 20 14.83 -16.39 12.53
CA LYS A 20 14.26 -17.20 13.63
C LYS A 20 14.74 -18.67 13.65
N GLY A 21 16.01 -18.91 13.34
CA GLY A 21 16.62 -20.25 13.37
C GLY A 21 16.36 -21.12 12.13
N GLY A 22 15.78 -20.56 11.07
CA GLY A 22 15.64 -21.20 9.76
C GLY A 22 16.14 -20.30 8.64
N PHE A 23 16.27 -20.85 7.43
CA PHE A 23 16.54 -20.06 6.23
C PHE A 23 15.22 -19.71 5.53
N VAL A 24 14.98 -18.42 5.34
CA VAL A 24 13.77 -17.89 4.69
C VAL A 24 14.19 -17.08 3.46
N PRO A 25 13.51 -17.23 2.31
CA PRO A 25 13.80 -16.40 1.15
C PRO A 25 13.18 -15.02 1.33
N VAL A 26 13.93 -13.99 0.96
CA VAL A 26 13.45 -12.61 0.81
C VAL A 26 13.55 -12.25 -0.67
N ILE A 27 12.43 -11.81 -1.23
CA ILE A 27 12.33 -11.39 -2.62
C ILE A 27 12.92 -9.99 -2.74
N THR A 28 13.89 -9.82 -3.64
CA THR A 28 14.55 -8.53 -3.87
C THR A 28 13.90 -7.78 -5.04
N GLN A 29 13.85 -6.46 -4.93
CA GLN A 29 13.26 -5.59 -5.95
C GLN A 29 14.27 -5.30 -7.08
N ASN A 30 13.78 -5.29 -8.33
CA ASN A 30 14.50 -4.73 -9.47
C ASN A 30 14.29 -3.20 -9.52
N GLU A 31 15.02 -2.48 -10.36
CA GLU A 31 14.76 -1.04 -10.60
C GLU A 31 13.31 -0.84 -11.08
N ASN A 32 12.56 0.05 -10.42
CA ASN A 32 11.12 0.29 -10.67
C ASN A 32 10.20 -0.94 -10.47
N GLY A 33 10.66 -1.99 -9.79
CA GLY A 33 9.84 -3.18 -9.53
C GLY A 33 8.65 -2.93 -8.60
N PRO A 34 7.67 -3.84 -8.51
CA PRO A 34 6.46 -3.65 -7.72
C PRO A 34 6.68 -3.79 -6.21
N CYS A 35 7.15 -2.71 -5.58
CA CYS A 35 7.36 -2.63 -4.14
C CYS A 35 6.16 -3.14 -3.31
N PRO A 36 4.88 -2.82 -3.62
CA PRO A 36 3.74 -3.27 -2.81
C PRO A 36 3.58 -4.80 -2.79
N LEU A 37 3.69 -5.45 -3.96
CA LEU A 37 3.63 -6.91 -4.07
C LEU A 37 4.75 -7.57 -3.26
N LEU A 38 5.99 -7.11 -3.47
CA LEU A 38 7.15 -7.71 -2.82
C LEU A 38 7.12 -7.51 -1.31
N ALA A 39 6.67 -6.34 -0.83
CA ALA A 39 6.52 -6.06 0.59
C ALA A 39 5.54 -7.05 1.25
N LEU A 40 4.36 -7.25 0.66
CA LEU A 40 3.37 -8.22 1.15
C LEU A 40 3.93 -9.64 1.16
N CYS A 41 4.46 -10.13 0.04
CA CYS A 41 5.02 -11.47 -0.06
C CYS A 41 6.16 -11.70 0.96
N ASN A 42 7.05 -10.73 1.14
CA ASN A 42 8.13 -10.83 2.13
C ASN A 42 7.62 -10.91 3.56
N VAL A 43 6.57 -10.16 3.92
CA VAL A 43 5.93 -10.30 5.24
C VAL A 43 5.36 -11.71 5.42
N LEU A 44 4.69 -12.26 4.41
CA LEU A 44 4.13 -13.61 4.48
C LEU A 44 5.22 -14.70 4.59
N LEU A 45 6.30 -14.58 3.84
CA LEU A 45 7.46 -15.48 3.91
C LEU A 45 8.11 -15.43 5.31
N LEU A 46 8.36 -14.23 5.84
CA LEU A 46 8.97 -14.04 7.16
C LEU A 46 8.05 -14.43 8.33
N THR A 47 6.75 -14.62 8.08
CA THR A 47 5.76 -15.06 9.07
C THR A 47 5.30 -16.51 8.90
N ASP A 48 5.95 -17.28 8.02
CA ASP A 48 5.61 -18.69 7.70
C ASP A 48 4.19 -18.88 7.11
N ARG A 49 3.62 -17.82 6.51
CA ARG A 49 2.30 -17.83 5.86
C ARG A 49 2.37 -17.93 4.33
N MET A 50 3.58 -18.06 3.80
CA MET A 50 3.88 -18.32 2.39
C MET A 50 5.18 -19.12 2.34
N LYS A 51 5.32 -20.03 1.37
CA LYS A 51 6.53 -20.86 1.21
C LYS A 51 6.97 -20.88 -0.25
N LEU A 52 8.28 -20.84 -0.47
CA LEU A 52 8.93 -21.07 -1.76
C LEU A 52 9.83 -22.30 -1.65
N VAL A 53 10.19 -22.89 -2.79
CA VAL A 53 11.00 -24.12 -2.81
C VAL A 53 12.43 -23.80 -2.35
N ALA A 54 12.95 -24.59 -1.42
CA ALA A 54 14.28 -24.40 -0.86
C ALA A 54 15.36 -24.44 -1.96
N GLY A 55 16.23 -23.42 -1.96
CA GLY A 55 17.34 -23.30 -2.92
C GLY A 55 16.98 -22.64 -4.25
N GLU A 56 15.72 -22.28 -4.47
CA GLU A 56 15.37 -21.42 -5.62
C GLU A 56 16.06 -20.06 -5.52
N THR A 57 16.50 -19.55 -6.66
CA THR A 57 17.20 -18.26 -6.76
C THR A 57 16.32 -17.18 -7.37
N VAL A 58 15.19 -17.56 -7.98
CA VAL A 58 14.28 -16.64 -8.65
C VAL A 58 12.82 -17.05 -8.46
N VAL A 59 11.92 -16.08 -8.56
CA VAL A 59 10.46 -16.28 -8.57
C VAL A 59 9.80 -15.36 -9.58
N THR A 60 8.73 -15.81 -10.22
CA THR A 60 7.99 -15.01 -11.20
C THR A 60 6.90 -14.18 -10.55
N SER A 61 6.53 -13.06 -11.18
CA SER A 61 5.39 -12.25 -10.74
C SER A 61 4.11 -13.08 -10.68
N THR A 62 3.83 -13.91 -11.68
CA THR A 62 2.67 -14.82 -11.70
C THR A 62 2.66 -15.76 -10.49
N ALA A 63 3.79 -16.41 -10.18
CA ALA A 63 3.87 -17.31 -9.02
C ALA A 63 3.61 -16.57 -7.70
N LEU A 64 4.11 -15.33 -7.56
CA LEU A 64 3.82 -14.51 -6.38
C LEU A 64 2.34 -14.16 -6.26
N MET A 65 1.66 -13.83 -7.37
CA MET A 65 0.23 -13.55 -7.37
C MET A 65 -0.59 -14.78 -6.96
N ASP A 66 -0.24 -15.96 -7.48
CA ASP A 66 -0.92 -17.22 -7.16
C ASP A 66 -0.77 -17.58 -5.67
N LEU A 67 0.44 -17.44 -5.13
CA LEU A 67 0.71 -17.64 -3.70
C LEU A 67 -0.03 -16.62 -2.83
N LEU A 68 -0.09 -15.36 -3.26
CA LEU A 68 -0.82 -14.31 -2.55
C LEU A 68 -2.33 -14.59 -2.52
N GLY A 69 -2.91 -15.02 -3.64
CA GLY A 69 -4.30 -15.41 -3.73
C GLY A 69 -4.63 -16.59 -2.82
N THR A 70 -3.74 -17.59 -2.77
CA THR A 70 -3.88 -18.73 -1.85
C THR A 70 -3.84 -18.28 -0.39
N ALA A 71 -2.90 -17.41 -0.02
CA ALA A 71 -2.78 -16.88 1.33
C ALA A 71 -4.03 -16.08 1.78
N ILE A 72 -4.69 -15.35 0.88
CA ILE A 72 -5.95 -14.64 1.18
C ILE A 72 -7.07 -15.62 1.53
N ILE A 73 -7.21 -16.68 0.75
CA ILE A 73 -8.24 -17.71 0.95
C ILE A 73 -7.98 -18.46 2.27
N GLU A 74 -6.72 -18.81 2.54
CA GLU A 74 -6.33 -19.51 3.78
C GLU A 74 -6.48 -18.65 5.05
N ASN A 75 -6.43 -17.32 4.94
CA ASN A 75 -6.66 -16.41 6.06
C ASN A 75 -8.15 -16.22 6.41
N MET A 76 -9.08 -16.75 5.61
CA MET A 76 -10.51 -16.60 5.89
C MET A 76 -10.89 -17.24 7.25
N PRO A 77 -11.51 -16.48 8.17
CA PRO A 77 -12.00 -17.04 9.43
C PRO A 77 -13.04 -18.15 9.21
N GLN A 78 -12.96 -19.21 10.02
CA GLN A 78 -13.82 -20.39 9.85
C GLN A 78 -15.21 -20.22 10.50
N ASP A 79 -15.34 -19.27 11.41
CA ASP A 79 -16.47 -19.04 12.30
C ASP A 79 -17.36 -17.85 11.91
N LEU A 80 -17.33 -17.44 10.63
CA LEU A 80 -18.19 -16.37 10.09
C LEU A 80 -19.65 -16.80 9.96
N SER A 81 -20.58 -15.90 10.29
CA SER A 81 -21.98 -16.04 9.88
C SER A 81 -22.13 -15.98 8.34
N GLU A 82 -23.28 -16.40 7.81
CA GLU A 82 -23.54 -16.40 6.37
C GLU A 82 -23.35 -14.99 5.74
N GLY A 83 -23.83 -13.94 6.42
CA GLY A 83 -23.67 -12.57 5.95
C GLY A 83 -22.22 -12.07 6.00
N GLU A 84 -21.48 -12.41 7.05
CA GLU A 84 -20.06 -12.04 7.18
C GLU A 84 -19.20 -12.77 6.16
N ARG A 85 -19.51 -14.04 5.89
CA ARG A 85 -18.85 -14.85 4.86
C ARG A 85 -19.06 -14.23 3.47
N ALA A 86 -20.30 -13.89 3.12
CA ALA A 86 -20.59 -13.24 1.84
C ALA A 86 -19.84 -11.89 1.68
N ASN A 87 -19.77 -11.09 2.76
CA ASN A 87 -19.00 -9.85 2.76
C ASN A 87 -17.49 -10.09 2.59
N TYR A 88 -16.95 -11.11 3.26
CA TYR A 88 -15.54 -11.47 3.12
C TYR A 88 -15.23 -11.96 1.71
N GLU A 89 -16.08 -12.80 1.12
CA GLU A 89 -15.94 -13.27 -0.26
C GLU A 89 -15.98 -12.12 -1.27
N GLN A 90 -16.83 -11.11 -1.05
CA GLN A 90 -16.83 -9.90 -1.85
C GLN A 90 -15.51 -9.14 -1.73
N ASN A 91 -14.98 -8.96 -0.51
CA ASN A 91 -13.69 -8.33 -0.30
C ASN A 91 -12.55 -9.09 -1.01
N ILE A 92 -12.57 -10.43 -1.01
CA ILE A 92 -11.61 -11.24 -1.78
C ILE A 92 -11.72 -10.92 -3.27
N GLN A 93 -12.94 -10.89 -3.83
CA GLN A 93 -13.13 -10.60 -5.26
C GLN A 93 -12.61 -9.21 -5.62
N ASP A 94 -12.89 -8.20 -4.79
CA ASP A 94 -12.43 -6.83 -4.98
C ASP A 94 -10.90 -6.74 -4.89
N ALA A 95 -10.28 -7.47 -3.94
CA ALA A 95 -8.83 -7.58 -3.84
C ALA A 95 -8.21 -8.27 -5.06
N MET A 96 -8.77 -9.38 -5.52
CA MET A 96 -8.29 -10.09 -6.71
C MET A 96 -8.41 -9.23 -7.98
N ALA A 97 -9.39 -8.33 -8.04
CA ALA A 97 -9.50 -7.36 -9.13
C ALA A 97 -8.41 -6.27 -9.07
N SER A 98 -7.90 -5.94 -7.87
CA SER A 98 -6.85 -4.92 -7.67
C SER A 98 -5.43 -5.47 -7.76
N PHE A 99 -5.26 -6.80 -7.74
CA PHE A 99 -3.98 -7.51 -7.86
C PHE A 99 -3.03 -7.00 -8.96
N PRO A 100 -3.47 -6.77 -10.21
CA PRO A 100 -2.59 -6.23 -11.25
C PRO A 100 -1.99 -4.86 -10.88
N LYS A 101 -2.68 -4.04 -10.08
CA LYS A 101 -2.17 -2.74 -9.63
C LYS A 101 -1.00 -2.90 -8.66
N LEU A 102 -0.93 -3.99 -7.89
CA LEU A 102 0.25 -4.27 -7.05
C LEU A 102 1.53 -4.39 -7.87
N GLN A 103 1.42 -4.76 -9.15
CA GLN A 103 2.56 -4.87 -10.08
C GLN A 103 3.01 -3.53 -10.68
N THR A 104 2.17 -2.50 -10.65
CA THR A 104 2.44 -1.21 -11.31
C THR A 104 2.48 -0.03 -10.35
N GLY A 105 1.90 -0.16 -9.15
CA GLY A 105 1.86 0.86 -8.12
C GLY A 105 0.56 0.79 -7.31
N LEU A 106 0.68 0.95 -6.00
CA LEU A 106 -0.45 1.04 -5.09
C LEU A 106 -0.80 2.53 -4.91
N ASP A 107 -1.96 2.95 -5.37
CA ASP A 107 -2.47 4.30 -5.09
C ASP A 107 -3.04 4.34 -3.68
N VAL A 108 -2.50 5.20 -2.82
CA VAL A 108 -2.91 5.34 -1.43
C VAL A 108 -3.14 6.81 -1.11
N ASN A 109 -4.28 7.10 -0.49
CA ASN A 109 -4.56 8.43 0.03
C ASN A 109 -4.44 8.41 1.55
N VAL A 110 -3.32 8.93 2.07
CA VAL A 110 -3.06 8.97 3.51
C VAL A 110 -3.95 10.00 4.21
N ARG A 111 -4.27 9.75 5.48
CA ARG A 111 -4.89 10.70 6.40
C ARG A 111 -3.88 11.11 7.45
N PHE A 112 -3.90 12.38 7.83
CA PHE A 112 -2.90 12.96 8.74
C PHE A 112 -3.24 12.81 10.23
N ASP A 113 -4.24 12.00 10.58
CA ASP A 113 -4.75 11.81 11.95
C ASP A 113 -4.05 10.68 12.72
N SER A 114 -3.44 9.72 12.03
CA SER A 114 -2.89 8.50 12.65
C SER A 114 -1.85 7.85 11.75
N VAL A 115 -0.90 7.08 12.32
CA VAL A 115 0.03 6.25 11.51
C VAL A 115 -0.67 5.17 10.68
N LYS A 116 -1.93 4.86 11.00
CA LYS A 116 -2.80 3.95 10.22
C LYS A 116 -3.83 4.71 9.38
N GLY A 117 -3.67 6.02 9.22
CA GLY A 117 -4.61 6.90 8.55
C GLY A 117 -4.56 6.69 7.04
N PHE A 118 -5.55 6.01 6.47
CA PHE A 118 -5.74 5.91 5.03
C PHE A 118 -7.22 6.05 4.69
N GLU A 119 -7.54 6.65 3.55
CA GLU A 119 -8.86 6.47 2.97
C GLU A 119 -9.01 5.04 2.46
N PHE A 120 -10.19 4.45 2.68
CA PHE A 120 -10.45 3.08 2.27
C PHE A 120 -10.53 2.97 0.75
N THR A 121 -9.72 2.07 0.19
CA THR A 121 -9.74 1.71 -1.24
C THR A 121 -9.68 0.20 -1.41
N SER A 122 -10.08 -0.31 -2.58
CA SER A 122 -10.02 -1.76 -2.87
C SER A 122 -8.59 -2.28 -3.00
N GLU A 123 -7.61 -1.38 -3.17
CA GLU A 123 -6.19 -1.71 -3.14
C GLU A 123 -5.68 -1.94 -1.71
N ILE A 124 -6.23 -1.22 -0.71
CA ILE A 124 -5.81 -1.34 0.69
C ILE A 124 -6.43 -2.57 1.36
N VAL A 125 -7.60 -3.02 0.91
CA VAL A 125 -8.31 -4.17 1.51
C VAL A 125 -7.46 -5.46 1.53
N ILE A 126 -6.50 -5.60 0.61
CA ILE A 126 -5.60 -6.76 0.58
C ILE A 126 -4.75 -6.88 1.84
N PHE A 127 -4.35 -5.74 2.43
CA PHE A 127 -3.59 -5.71 3.67
C PHE A 127 -4.43 -6.25 4.83
N ASP A 128 -5.72 -5.88 4.87
CA ASP A 128 -6.65 -6.36 5.89
C ASP A 128 -6.94 -7.86 5.73
N LEU A 129 -7.20 -8.34 4.50
CA LEU A 129 -7.42 -9.76 4.20
C LEU A 129 -6.20 -10.63 4.54
N LEU A 130 -5.00 -10.07 4.45
CA LEU A 130 -3.76 -10.74 4.82
C LEU A 130 -3.35 -10.46 6.27
N ASN A 131 -4.14 -9.73 7.05
CA ASN A 131 -3.79 -9.31 8.41
C ASN A 131 -2.37 -8.71 8.49
N VAL A 132 -2.00 -7.90 7.50
CA VAL A 132 -0.73 -7.16 7.43
C VAL A 132 -1.05 -5.69 7.66
N PRO A 133 -0.63 -5.09 8.78
CA PRO A 133 -0.94 -3.69 9.02
C PRO A 133 -0.14 -2.77 8.08
N LEU A 134 -0.84 -1.82 7.45
CA LEU A 134 -0.25 -0.75 6.64
C LEU A 134 -0.04 0.51 7.49
N TYR A 135 1.11 1.18 7.32
CA TYR A 135 1.48 2.36 8.09
C TYR A 135 2.06 3.46 7.21
N HIS A 136 1.93 4.72 7.64
CA HIS A 136 2.71 5.86 7.13
C HIS A 136 3.24 6.71 8.30
N GLY A 137 4.32 7.45 8.05
CA GLY A 137 4.91 8.39 9.01
C GLY A 137 4.53 9.85 8.76
N TRP A 138 3.64 10.10 7.80
CA TRP A 138 3.30 11.45 7.37
C TRP A 138 2.26 12.06 8.31
N LEU A 139 2.74 12.68 9.40
CA LEU A 139 1.91 13.29 10.44
C LEU A 139 2.37 14.74 10.69
N PRO A 140 1.45 15.69 10.95
CA PRO A 140 1.81 17.04 11.32
C PRO A 140 2.44 17.04 12.71
N ASP A 141 3.47 17.85 12.93
CA ASP A 141 4.06 18.03 14.27
C ASP A 141 3.02 18.68 15.21
N PRO A 142 2.63 18.01 16.32
CA PRO A 142 1.69 18.59 17.29
C PRO A 142 2.18 19.90 17.94
N GLN A 143 3.48 20.21 17.87
CA GLN A 143 4.04 21.47 18.35
C GLN A 143 3.66 22.64 17.44
N GLU A 144 3.47 22.40 16.15
CA GLU A 144 3.03 23.39 15.17
C GLU A 144 1.50 23.52 15.15
N LYS A 145 0.92 24.11 16.21
CA LYS A 145 -0.53 24.13 16.46
C LYS A 145 -1.39 24.57 15.27
N GLU A 146 -0.97 25.62 14.55
CA GLU A 146 -1.70 26.14 13.39
C GLU A 146 -1.74 25.10 12.25
N MET A 147 -0.57 24.59 11.85
CA MET A 147 -0.43 23.54 10.84
C MET A 147 -1.19 22.28 11.24
N HIS A 148 -0.98 21.80 12.46
CA HIS A 148 -1.65 20.63 13.00
C HIS A 148 -3.18 20.79 12.91
N SER A 149 -3.73 21.91 13.40
CA SER A 149 -5.18 22.15 13.39
C SER A 149 -5.80 22.16 11.98
N LEU A 150 -5.03 22.58 10.97
CA LEU A 150 -5.48 22.65 9.59
C LEU A 150 -5.41 21.30 8.88
N VAL A 151 -4.40 20.50 9.21
CA VAL A 151 -4.01 19.30 8.46
C VAL A 151 -4.55 18.01 9.07
N HIS A 152 -4.62 17.91 10.40
CA HIS A 152 -4.76 16.62 11.09
C HIS A 152 -6.03 15.84 10.75
N THR A 153 -7.10 16.48 10.30
CA THR A 153 -8.36 15.80 9.92
C THR A 153 -8.48 15.50 8.44
N CYS A 154 -7.54 15.97 7.63
CA CYS A 154 -7.61 15.89 6.18
C CYS A 154 -6.91 14.64 5.64
N SER A 155 -7.27 14.27 4.41
CA SER A 155 -6.45 13.39 3.57
C SER A 155 -5.53 14.18 2.65
N TYR A 156 -4.54 13.53 2.05
CA TYR A 156 -3.63 14.17 1.09
C TYR A 156 -4.40 14.83 -0.05
N ASN A 157 -5.36 14.14 -0.67
CA ASN A 157 -6.14 14.71 -1.77
C ASN A 157 -6.94 15.95 -1.35
N GLN A 158 -7.54 15.94 -0.15
CA GLN A 158 -8.26 17.10 0.38
C GLN A 158 -7.35 18.32 0.58
N LEU A 159 -6.10 18.10 1.02
CA LEU A 159 -5.11 19.18 1.15
C LEU A 159 -4.66 19.72 -0.21
N VAL A 160 -4.48 18.85 -1.20
CA VAL A 160 -4.16 19.27 -2.58
C VAL A 160 -5.28 20.13 -3.15
N GLU A 161 -6.54 19.72 -3.00
CA GLU A 161 -7.71 20.51 -3.40
C GLU A 161 -7.74 21.88 -2.72
N MET A 162 -7.45 21.94 -1.41
CA MET A 162 -7.36 23.20 -0.67
C MET A 162 -6.32 24.16 -1.26
N VAL A 163 -5.14 23.64 -1.63
CA VAL A 163 -4.07 24.44 -2.25
C VAL A 163 -4.53 24.99 -3.61
N ILE A 164 -5.22 24.18 -4.41
CA ILE A 164 -5.73 24.58 -5.73
C ILE A 164 -6.81 25.67 -5.59
N SER A 165 -7.80 25.47 -4.73
CA SER A 165 -8.89 26.44 -4.51
C SER A 165 -8.40 27.79 -3.97
N GLY A 166 -7.38 27.78 -3.10
CA GLY A 166 -6.81 29.02 -2.58
C GLY A 166 -6.13 29.89 -3.63
N GLN A 167 -5.70 29.31 -4.76
CA GLN A 167 -5.10 30.06 -5.87
C GLN A 167 -6.15 30.72 -6.78
N SER A 168 -7.40 30.26 -6.75
CA SER A 168 -8.46 30.69 -7.69
C SER A 168 -9.51 31.61 -7.07
N GLU A 169 -9.80 31.51 -5.76
CA GLU A 169 -11.01 32.10 -5.17
C GLU A 169 -10.86 33.53 -4.61
N GLY A 170 -9.64 34.08 -4.50
CA GLY A 170 -9.42 35.47 -4.07
C GLY A 170 -9.78 35.80 -2.61
N ASP A 171 -10.27 34.83 -1.82
CA ASP A 171 -10.52 34.97 -0.38
C ASP A 171 -9.17 34.91 0.38
N PRO A 172 -8.80 35.99 1.11
CA PRO A 172 -7.56 36.02 1.88
C PRO A 172 -7.40 34.90 2.91
N ASN A 173 -8.50 34.41 3.51
CA ASN A 173 -8.45 33.34 4.50
C ASN A 173 -8.15 31.97 3.85
N ILE A 174 -8.73 31.72 2.67
CA ILE A 174 -8.49 30.49 1.92
C ILE A 174 -7.07 30.50 1.36
N LEU A 175 -6.60 31.65 0.85
CA LEU A 175 -5.22 31.83 0.40
C LEU A 175 -4.22 31.58 1.54
N GLN A 176 -4.46 32.13 2.74
CA GLN A 176 -3.58 31.91 3.88
C GLN A 176 -3.48 30.43 4.26
N ARG A 177 -4.62 29.70 4.29
CA ARG A 177 -4.63 28.26 4.55
C ARG A 177 -3.88 27.48 3.48
N ALA A 178 -4.09 27.80 2.19
CA ALA A 178 -3.40 27.19 1.08
C ALA A 178 -1.88 27.40 1.14
N LEU A 179 -1.42 28.60 1.52
CA LEU A 179 0.01 28.90 1.72
C LEU A 179 0.61 28.07 2.86
N THR A 180 -0.10 27.96 3.99
CA THR A 180 0.33 27.12 5.12
C THR A 180 0.51 25.67 4.68
N VAL A 181 -0.47 25.08 4.00
CA VAL A 181 -0.38 23.69 3.48
C VAL A 181 0.73 23.54 2.42
N SER A 182 0.89 24.53 1.53
CA SER A 182 1.94 24.50 0.51
C SER A 182 3.36 24.51 1.12
N ASN A 183 3.56 25.22 2.22
CA ASN A 183 4.83 25.21 2.97
C ASN A 183 5.12 23.82 3.56
N MET A 184 4.11 23.14 4.10
CA MET A 184 4.25 21.75 4.57
C MET A 184 4.74 20.82 3.46
N PHE A 185 4.16 20.92 2.25
CA PHE A 185 4.61 20.11 1.11
C PHE A 185 6.03 20.45 0.66
N SER A 186 6.44 21.71 0.78
CA SER A 186 7.76 22.18 0.35
C SER A 186 8.90 21.72 1.28
N ILE A 187 8.65 21.63 2.59
CA ILE A 187 9.63 21.14 3.58
C ILE A 187 10.02 19.67 3.29
N LEU A 188 9.07 18.89 2.76
CA LEU A 188 9.29 17.46 2.47
C LEU A 188 10.16 17.24 1.23
N GLN A 189 10.09 18.14 0.24
CA GLN A 189 10.93 18.06 -0.97
C GLN A 189 12.41 18.38 -0.73
N GLN A 190 12.76 19.00 0.40
CA GLN A 190 14.15 19.30 0.76
C GLN A 190 14.85 18.15 1.52
N SER A 191 14.10 17.10 1.87
CA SER A 191 14.59 15.95 2.65
C SER A 191 14.83 14.69 1.82
N SER A 192 14.77 14.78 0.49
CA SER A 192 14.96 13.68 -0.48
C SER A 192 16.23 13.84 -1.30
#